data_AF-A0A202BWU9-F1
#
_entry.id   AF-A0A202BWU9-F1
#
_cell.length_a   1.000
_cell.length_b   1.000
_cell.length_c   1.000
_cell.angle_alpha   90.00
_cell.angle_beta   90.00
_cell.angle_gamma   90.00
#
_symmetry.space_group_name_H-M   'P 1'
#
loop_
_entity.id
_entity.type
_entity.pdbx_description
1 polymer ?
#
loop_
_entity_poly.entity_id
_entity_poly.type
_entity_poly.pdbx_seq_one_letter_code
_entity_poly.pdbx_strand_id
1 'polypeptide(L)' 'MSKLIYPYQNSINETFDFINRWLPKRYTGSVNILLKKSKDPDYIRKVKNRKLQDEAVIDALYKVSLFNKIQVETET' A
#
# COMPACT_ATOMS: atom_id res chain seq x y z
N MET A 1 -6.91 -26.16 18.39
CA MET A 1 -5.67 -25.37 18.24
C MET A 1 -6.03 -23.96 17.85
N SER A 2 -6.11 -23.07 18.83
CA SER A 2 -6.41 -21.65 18.61
C SER A 2 -5.20 -21.01 17.95
N LYS A 3 -5.33 -20.58 16.68
CA LYS A 3 -4.29 -19.78 16.02
C LYS A 3 -4.09 -18.51 16.85
N LEU A 4 -2.92 -18.38 17.47
CA LEU A 4 -2.46 -17.13 18.06
C LEU A 4 -2.33 -16.12 16.90
N ILE A 5 -3.41 -15.38 16.67
CA ILE A 5 -3.39 -14.24 15.74
C ILE A 5 -2.63 -13.15 16.47
N TYR A 6 -1.35 -12.99 16.15
CA TYR A 6 -0.53 -11.93 16.71
C TYR A 6 -1.16 -10.57 16.36
N PRO A 7 -1.34 -9.65 17.32
CA PRO A 7 -1.97 -8.35 17.07
C PRO A 7 -1.26 -7.53 15.96
N TYR A 8 0.05 -7.74 15.81
CA TYR A 8 0.87 -7.15 14.75
C TYR A 8 0.51 -7.63 13.33
N GLN A 9 -0.01 -8.85 13.20
CA GLN A 9 -0.35 -9.43 11.91
C GLN A 9 -1.72 -8.96 11.41
N ASN A 10 -2.63 -8.62 12.34
CA ASN A 10 -3.89 -7.97 12.02
C ASN A 10 -3.68 -6.56 11.46
N SER A 11 -2.81 -5.75 12.08
CA SER A 11 -2.54 -4.37 11.61
C SER A 11 -1.91 -4.33 10.22
N ILE A 12 -1.00 -5.27 9.90
CA ILE A 12 -0.43 -5.39 8.55
C ILE A 12 -1.52 -5.75 7.54
N ASN A 13 -2.40 -6.70 7.88
CA ASN A 13 -3.48 -7.09 6.98
C ASN A 13 -4.45 -5.92 6.73
N GLU A 14 -4.86 -5.20 7.77
CA GLU A 14 -5.69 -4.00 7.67
C GLU A 14 -5.04 -2.93 6.78
N THR A 15 -3.73 -2.72 6.91
CA THR A 15 -2.98 -1.78 6.06
C THR A 15 -3.02 -2.18 4.59
N PHE A 16 -2.78 -3.46 4.28
CA PHE A 16 -2.85 -3.95 2.91
C PHE A 16 -4.28 -3.96 2.36
N ASP A 17 -5.30 -4.20 3.19
CA ASP A 17 -6.70 -4.13 2.79
C ASP A 17 -7.11 -2.69 2.46
N PHE A 18 -6.66 -1.72 3.27
CA PHE A 18 -6.82 -0.30 2.97
C PHE A 18 -6.16 0.07 1.64
N ILE A 19 -4.90 -0.34 1.44
CA ILE A 19 -4.19 -0.14 0.17
C ILE A 19 -4.97 -0.79 -0.97
N ASN A 20 -5.39 -2.03 -0.86
CA ASN A 20 -6.12 -2.72 -1.93
C ASN A 20 -7.44 -2.02 -2.30
N ARG A 21 -8.12 -1.40 -1.33
CA ARG A 21 -9.38 -0.71 -1.54
C ARG A 21 -9.23 0.66 -2.18
N TRP A 22 -8.20 1.41 -1.79
CA TRP A 22 -8.05 2.82 -2.16
C TRP A 22 -6.90 3.13 -3.10
N LEU A 23 -6.07 2.15 -3.43
CA LEU A 23 -4.96 2.36 -4.36
C LEU A 23 -5.51 2.55 -5.80
N PRO A 24 -5.14 3.65 -6.49
CA PRO A 24 -5.61 3.93 -7.84
C PRO A 24 -5.05 2.93 -8.85
N LYS A 25 -5.72 2.74 -10.00
CA LYS A 25 -5.27 1.79 -11.05
C LYS A 25 -3.85 2.05 -11.55
N ARG A 26 -3.42 3.32 -11.59
CA ARG A 26 -2.07 3.75 -12.03
C ARG A 26 -1.27 4.35 -10.85
N TYR A 27 -0.87 3.50 -9.92
CA TYR A 27 -0.21 3.93 -8.68
C TYR A 27 1.33 3.90 -8.71
N THR A 28 1.94 3.12 -9.60
CA THR A 28 3.40 2.89 -9.59
C THR A 28 4.21 4.16 -9.83
N GLY A 29 3.69 5.08 -10.65
CA GLY A 29 4.30 6.40 -10.86
C GLY A 29 4.31 7.24 -9.59
N SER A 30 3.15 7.37 -8.93
CA SER A 30 3.00 8.12 -7.67
C SER A 30 3.86 7.53 -6.54
N VAL A 31 3.95 6.21 -6.46
CA VAL A 31 4.84 5.53 -5.49
C VAL A 31 6.31 5.89 -5.75
N ASN A 32 6.75 5.88 -7.00
CA ASN A 32 8.13 6.26 -7.34
C ASN A 32 8.44 7.73 -7.06
N ILE A 33 7.46 8.63 -7.19
CA ILE A 33 7.60 10.04 -6.79
C ILE A 33 7.86 10.14 -5.28
N LEU A 34 7.12 9.39 -4.46
CA LEU A 34 7.26 9.41 -3.00
C LEU A 34 8.56 8.75 -2.51
N LEU A 35 9.00 7.67 -3.17
CA LEU A 35 10.19 6.92 -2.78
C LEU A 35 11.51 7.68 -3.00
N LYS A 36 11.52 8.77 -3.77
CA LYS A 36 12.72 9.54 -4.22
C LYS A 36 13.77 8.73 -5.01
N LYS A 37 13.70 7.40 -4.98
CA LYS A 37 14.44 6.45 -5.80
C LYS A 37 13.44 5.66 -6.62
N SER A 38 13.61 5.68 -7.94
CA SER A 38 12.81 4.86 -8.84
C SER A 38 13.03 3.39 -8.52
N LYS A 39 11.96 2.70 -8.11
CA LYS A 39 11.92 1.25 -8.08
C LYS A 39 11.20 0.74 -9.32
N ASP A 40 11.56 -0.47 -9.71
CA ASP A 40 10.87 -1.19 -10.78
C ASP A 40 9.37 -1.29 -10.44
N PRO A 41 8.46 -0.85 -11.34
CA PRO A 41 7.03 -1.07 -11.19
C PRO A 41 6.64 -2.51 -10.86
N ASP A 42 7.36 -3.50 -11.40
CA ASP A 42 7.13 -4.91 -11.11
C ASP A 42 7.51 -5.27 -9.68
N TYR A 43 8.57 -4.65 -9.15
CA TYR A 43 8.93 -4.79 -7.74
C TYR A 43 7.84 -4.20 -6.83
N ILE A 44 7.30 -3.03 -7.15
CA ILE A 44 6.21 -2.40 -6.36
C ILE A 44 4.96 -3.29 -6.37
N ARG A 45 4.59 -3.86 -7.53
CA ARG A 45 3.49 -4.84 -7.64
C ARG A 45 3.76 -6.08 -6.81
N LYS A 46 5.00 -6.57 -6.80
CA LYS A 46 5.41 -7.72 -6.01
C LYS A 46 5.30 -7.45 -4.51
N VAL A 47 5.71 -6.27 -4.04
CA VAL A 47 5.56 -5.86 -2.63
C VAL A 47 4.09 -5.90 -2.20
N LYS A 48 3.20 -5.29 -2.99
CA LYS A 48 1.75 -5.31 -2.75
C LYS A 48 1.20 -6.74 -2.72
N ASN A 49 1.44 -7.52 -3.78
CA ASN A 49 0.79 -8.81 -3.98
C ASN A 49 1.32 -9.91 -3.05
N ARG A 50 2.62 -9.85 -2.71
CA ARG A 50 3.27 -10.83 -1.84
C ARG A 50 3.42 -10.36 -0.39
N LYS A 51 2.89 -9.18 -0.06
CA LYS A 51 3.03 -8.53 1.26
C LYS A 51 4.49 -8.54 1.76
N LEU A 52 5.43 -8.21 0.86
CA LEU A 52 6.85 -8.15 1.23
C LEU A 52 7.06 -7.04 2.24
N GLN A 53 7.89 -7.28 3.25
CA GLN A 53 8.25 -6.28 4.25
C GLN A 53 9.28 -5.29 3.70
N ASP A 54 8.81 -4.41 2.81
CA ASP A 54 9.55 -3.22 2.37
C ASP A 54 8.81 -1.99 2.85
N GLU A 55 9.19 -1.52 4.03
CA GLU A 55 8.50 -0.44 4.75
C GLU A 55 8.40 0.83 3.91
N ALA A 56 9.45 1.18 3.15
CA ALA A 56 9.42 2.37 2.30
C ALA A 56 8.37 2.25 1.19
N VAL A 57 8.27 1.07 0.56
CA VAL A 57 7.28 0.84 -0.51
C VAL A 57 5.87 0.74 0.08
N ILE A 58 5.70 0.11 1.24
CA ILE A 58 4.41 0.02 1.93
C ILE A 58 3.92 1.41 2.34
N ASP A 59 4.78 2.23 2.95
CA ASP A 59 4.44 3.61 3.34
C ASP A 59 4.07 4.46 2.13
N ALA A 60 4.82 4.34 1.02
CA ALA A 60 4.49 5.02 -0.22
C ALA A 60 3.14 4.54 -0.80
N LEU A 61 2.87 3.23 -0.82
CA LEU A 61 1.58 2.67 -1.25
C LEU A 61 0.43 3.18 -0.38
N TYR A 62 0.62 3.24 0.93
CA TYR A 62 -0.36 3.72 1.88
C TYR A 62 -0.67 5.21 1.67
N LYS A 63 0.36 6.05 1.52
CA LYS A 63 0.21 7.49 1.22
C LYS A 63 -0.52 7.75 -0.10
N VAL A 64 -0.21 6.99 -1.16
CA VAL A 64 -0.94 7.09 -2.43
C VAL A 64 -2.41 6.71 -2.26
N SER A 65 -2.68 5.67 -1.48
CA SER A 65 -4.05 5.21 -1.19
C SER A 65 -4.83 6.25 -0.37
N LEU A 66 -4.20 6.88 0.62
CA LEU A 66 -4.77 7.98 1.39
C LEU A 66 -5.12 9.17 0.48
N PHE A 67 -4.19 9.58 -0.38
CA PHE A 67 -4.40 10.69 -1.29
C PHE A 67 -5.58 10.41 -2.24
N ASN A 68 -5.63 9.22 -2.84
CA ASN A 68 -6.72 8.82 -3.72
C ASN A 68 -8.07 8.76 -2.98
N LYS A 69 -8.09 8.24 -1.75
CA LYS A 69 -9.30 8.25 -0.91
C LYS A 69 -9.82 9.67 -0.71
N ILE A 70 -8.95 10.60 -0.29
CA ILE A 70 -9.32 12.00 -0.05
C ILE A 70 -9.87 12.61 -1.34
N GLN A 71 -9.19 12.43 -2.48
CA GLN A 71 -9.68 12.94 -3.76
C GLN A 71 -11.08 12.44 -4.10
N VAL A 72 -11.30 11.12 -4.00
CA VAL A 72 -12.62 10.51 -4.26
C VAL A 72 -13.70 11.04 -3.32
N GLU A 73 -13.38 11.28 -2.05
CA GLU A 73 -14.32 11.81 -1.06
C GLU A 73 -14.57 13.32 -1.20
N THR A 74 -13.62 14.09 -1.75
CA THR A 74 -13.77 15.54 -1.97
C THR A 74 -14.38 15.92 -3.31
N GLU A 75 -14.34 15.01 -4.29
CA GLU A 75 -14.93 15.21 -5.62
C GLU A 75 -16.41 14.78 -5.69
N THR A 76 -16.96 14.22 -4.60
CA THR A 76 -18.39 13.90 -4.40
C THR A 76 -19.11 14.96 -3.59
#